data_AF-A0A2S1TZ56-F1
#
_entry.id   AF-A0A2S1TZ56-F1
#
_cell.length_a   1.000
_cell.length_b   1.000
_cell.length_c   1.000
_cell.angle_alpha   90.00
_cell.angle_beta   90.00
_cell.angle_gamma   90.00
#
_symmetry.space_group_name_H-M   'P 1'
#
loop_
_entity.id
_entity.type
_entity.pdbx_description
1 polymer ?
#
loop_
_entity_poly.entity_id
_entity_poly.type
_entity_poly.pdbx_seq_one_letter_code
_entity_poly.pdbx_strand_id
1 'polypeptide(L)'
;ARSDGESTRNPWTKNIWSPSNGLYWRIQSLIEPDETIFGENLYGEHAIHYDKLTSYFHIFGVVGLSKEEPQCPIFYSWEDIKKKAEMLELPTAPVVYEGKIESESHLKKIIDETMKQPSAFGTTKEGIVMRIKDSFKFEDFPKYVCKWVRPNHVQTEIHWTKNWKRADLINNNYIYY
;
A
#
# COMPACT_ATOMS: atom_id res chain seq x y z
N ALA A 1 9.81 -2.90 6.04
CA ALA A 1 9.22 -4.12 5.46
C ALA A 1 10.06 -5.29 5.97
N ARG A 2 9.47 -6.25 6.69
CA ARG A 2 10.16 -7.50 7.01
C ARG A 2 9.99 -8.42 5.81
N SER A 3 11.11 -8.94 5.31
CA SER A 3 11.22 -9.77 4.12
C SER A 3 11.34 -11.24 4.52
N ASP A 4 10.27 -11.82 5.06
CA ASP A 4 10.19 -13.27 5.24
C ASP A 4 8.81 -13.67 4.70
N GLY A 5 8.80 -14.42 3.59
CA GLY A 5 7.60 -14.81 2.84
C GLY A 5 6.64 -15.76 3.57
N GLU A 6 6.65 -15.79 4.90
CA GLU A 6 5.64 -16.48 5.69
C GLU A 6 4.40 -15.60 5.87
N SER A 7 3.22 -16.16 5.57
CA SER A 7 1.94 -15.49 5.85
C SER A 7 1.88 -15.13 7.32
N THR A 8 2.02 -13.85 7.67
CA THR A 8 1.94 -13.45 9.07
C THR A 8 0.48 -13.49 9.49
N ARG A 9 0.06 -14.58 10.13
CA ARG A 9 -1.32 -14.80 10.60
C ARG A 9 -1.56 -14.09 11.93
N ASN A 10 -1.63 -12.78 11.88
CA ASN A 10 -1.93 -11.96 13.06
C ASN A 10 -3.41 -11.55 13.13
N PRO A 11 -3.96 -11.24 14.32
CA PRO A 11 -5.33 -10.78 14.47
C PRO A 11 -5.72 -9.59 13.56
N TRP A 12 -4.80 -8.64 13.33
CA TRP A 12 -5.00 -7.49 12.45
C TRP A 12 -4.86 -7.80 10.94
N THR A 13 -4.64 -9.06 10.57
CA THR A 13 -4.63 -9.54 9.17
C THR A 13 -5.81 -10.46 8.86
N LYS A 14 -6.75 -10.60 9.80
CA LYS A 14 -7.91 -11.50 9.67
C LYS A 14 -8.75 -11.21 8.42
N ASN A 15 -8.89 -9.94 8.05
CA ASN A 15 -9.59 -9.51 6.83
C ASN A 15 -8.93 -10.05 5.54
N ILE A 16 -7.65 -10.41 5.57
CA ILE A 16 -6.94 -10.97 4.42
C ILE A 16 -7.11 -12.49 4.37
N TRP A 17 -6.93 -13.18 5.50
CA TRP A 17 -6.73 -14.64 5.51
C TRP A 17 -7.93 -15.47 5.98
N SER A 18 -9.01 -14.85 6.46
CA SER A 18 -10.22 -15.56 6.92
C SER A 18 -10.69 -16.60 5.89
N PRO A 19 -10.75 -17.91 6.20
CA PRO A 19 -11.06 -18.95 5.21
C PRO A 19 -12.42 -18.81 4.51
N SER A 20 -13.38 -18.13 5.12
CA SER A 20 -14.73 -17.97 4.57
C SER A 20 -14.86 -16.79 3.60
N ASN A 21 -14.12 -15.71 3.81
CA ASN A 21 -14.35 -14.42 3.14
C ASN A 21 -13.16 -13.44 3.18
N GLY A 22 -11.98 -13.93 3.53
CA GLY A 22 -10.75 -13.15 3.51
C GLY A 22 -10.41 -12.69 2.09
N LEU A 23 -9.76 -11.52 2.00
CA LEU A 23 -9.38 -10.92 0.72
C LEU A 23 -8.63 -11.91 -0.19
N TYR A 24 -7.70 -12.69 0.36
CA TYR A 24 -6.89 -13.64 -0.41
C TYR A 24 -7.77 -14.59 -1.24
N TRP A 25 -8.80 -15.19 -0.64
CA TRP A 25 -9.67 -16.16 -1.31
C TRP A 25 -10.50 -15.54 -2.43
N ARG A 26 -10.81 -14.24 -2.31
CA ARG A 26 -11.56 -13.49 -3.33
C ARG A 26 -10.72 -13.17 -4.56
N ILE A 27 -9.41 -12.97 -4.39
CA ILE A 27 -8.55 -12.43 -5.45
C ILE A 27 -7.53 -13.44 -6.00
N GLN A 28 -7.22 -14.53 -5.29
CA GLN A 28 -6.11 -15.43 -5.64
C GLN A 28 -6.20 -15.99 -7.07
N SER A 29 -7.41 -16.25 -7.59
CA SER A 29 -7.58 -16.79 -8.94
C SER A 29 -7.35 -15.76 -10.06
N LEU A 30 -7.15 -14.49 -9.69
CA LEU A 30 -6.90 -13.36 -10.58
C LEU A 30 -5.44 -12.87 -10.50
N ILE A 31 -4.61 -13.56 -9.71
CA ILE A 31 -3.18 -13.28 -9.55
C ILE A 31 -2.43 -14.38 -10.28
N GLU A 32 -1.53 -13.98 -11.18
CA GLU A 32 -0.71 -14.94 -11.92
C GLU A 32 0.31 -15.63 -11.00
N PRO A 33 0.78 -16.85 -11.32
CA PRO A 33 1.69 -17.61 -10.45
C PRO A 33 3.01 -16.90 -10.11
N ASP A 34 3.48 -16.02 -11.00
CA ASP A 34 4.70 -15.22 -10.87
C ASP A 34 4.43 -13.79 -10.35
N GLU A 35 3.18 -13.45 -10.08
CA GLU A 35 2.81 -12.14 -9.56
C GLU A 35 2.81 -12.09 -8.03
N THR A 36 3.25 -10.96 -7.48
CA THR A 36 3.14 -10.62 -6.06
C THR A 36 2.49 -9.25 -5.91
N ILE A 37 1.40 -9.21 -5.16
CA ILE A 37 0.68 -7.96 -4.84
C ILE A 37 1.21 -7.38 -3.53
N PHE A 38 1.64 -6.13 -3.57
CA PHE A 38 2.02 -5.34 -2.41
C PHE A 38 0.96 -4.28 -2.13
N GLY A 39 0.53 -4.22 -0.87
CA GLY A 39 -0.44 -3.24 -0.43
C GLY A 39 -0.36 -3.01 1.08
N GLU A 40 -1.05 -1.96 1.51
CA GLU A 40 -1.13 -1.57 2.91
C GLU A 40 -2.46 -2.07 3.49
N ASN A 41 -2.38 -2.79 4.63
CA ASN A 41 -3.55 -3.28 5.34
C ASN A 41 -3.90 -2.36 6.52
N LEU A 42 -4.91 -1.54 6.31
CA LEU A 42 -5.42 -0.53 7.25
C LEU A 42 -6.48 -1.09 8.22
N TYR A 43 -6.56 -2.42 8.35
CA TYR A 43 -7.52 -3.08 9.24
C TYR A 43 -7.29 -2.77 10.72
N GLY A 44 -6.03 -2.67 11.15
CA GLY A 44 -5.67 -2.32 12.52
C GLY A 44 -5.23 -0.87 12.64
N GLU A 45 -5.90 -0.10 13.49
CA GLU A 45 -5.41 1.21 13.93
C GLU A 45 -4.48 1.04 15.14
N HIS A 46 -3.33 1.71 15.09
CA HIS A 46 -2.37 1.75 16.18
C HIS A 46 -2.18 3.19 16.69
N ALA A 47 -1.44 4.01 15.93
CA ALA A 47 -1.15 5.40 16.27
C ALA A 47 -1.88 6.42 15.38
N ILE A 48 -2.52 5.94 14.31
CA ILE A 48 -3.23 6.75 13.32
C ILE A 48 -4.66 6.24 13.23
N HIS A 49 -5.60 7.16 13.38
CA HIS A 49 -7.03 6.90 13.23
C HIS A 49 -7.50 7.25 11.82
N TYR A 50 -8.41 6.45 11.28
CA TYR A 50 -9.02 6.68 9.98
C TYR A 50 -10.52 7.01 10.13
N ASP A 51 -10.95 8.15 9.59
CA ASP A 51 -12.36 8.60 9.66
C ASP A 51 -13.08 8.53 8.29
N LYS A 52 -12.34 8.23 7.23
CA LYS A 52 -12.82 8.20 5.83
C LYS A 52 -12.45 6.91 5.09
N LEU A 53 -12.12 5.85 5.82
CA LEU A 53 -11.67 4.60 5.22
C LEU A 53 -12.83 3.88 4.52
N THR A 54 -12.64 3.49 3.26
CA THR A 54 -13.66 2.77 2.47
C THR A 54 -13.34 1.30 2.26
N SER A 55 -12.06 0.93 2.35
CA SER A 55 -11.56 -0.45 2.23
C SER A 55 -10.37 -0.64 3.16
N TYR A 56 -10.09 -1.87 3.59
CA TYR A 56 -8.92 -2.12 4.43
C TYR A 56 -7.62 -2.26 3.64
N PHE A 57 -7.65 -2.77 2.41
CA PHE A 57 -6.43 -3.11 1.67
C PHE A 57 -6.26 -2.20 0.46
N HIS A 58 -5.13 -1.48 0.40
CA HIS A 58 -4.82 -0.56 -0.69
C HIS A 58 -3.54 -0.98 -1.39
N ILE A 59 -3.62 -1.25 -2.69
CA ILE A 59 -2.48 -1.70 -3.50
C ILE A 59 -1.53 -0.53 -3.77
N PHE A 60 -0.23 -0.74 -3.62
CA PHE A 60 0.78 0.25 -4.04
C PHE A 60 1.88 -0.34 -4.93
N GLY A 61 1.93 -1.67 -5.08
CA GLY A 61 2.95 -2.33 -5.87
C GLY A 61 2.47 -3.68 -6.40
N VAL A 62 2.96 -4.03 -7.57
CA VAL A 62 2.84 -5.38 -8.13
C VAL A 62 4.19 -5.72 -8.71
N VAL A 63 4.68 -6.91 -8.40
CA VAL A 63 5.85 -7.50 -9.05
C VAL A 63 5.37 -8.67 -9.89
N GLY A 64 5.91 -8.81 -11.09
CA GLY A 64 5.69 -9.97 -11.97
C GLY A 64 6.83 -10.09 -12.97
N LEU A 65 6.75 -11.02 -13.91
CA LEU A 65 7.77 -11.15 -14.95
C LEU A 65 7.56 -10.13 -16.08
N SER A 66 8.68 -9.62 -16.63
CA SER A 66 8.66 -8.77 -17.80
C SER A 66 8.15 -9.52 -19.02
N LYS A 67 7.28 -8.88 -19.81
CA LYS A 67 6.80 -9.44 -21.08
C LYS A 67 7.90 -9.47 -22.15
N GLU A 68 8.87 -8.56 -22.05
CA GLU A 68 9.99 -8.43 -22.99
C GLU A 68 11.17 -9.33 -22.58
N GLU A 69 11.37 -9.52 -21.28
CA GLU A 69 12.39 -10.38 -20.68
C GLU A 69 11.70 -11.40 -19.75
N PRO A 70 11.17 -12.54 -20.24
CA PRO A 70 10.27 -13.45 -19.49
C PRO A 70 10.82 -14.12 -18.23
N GLN A 71 12.02 -13.76 -17.79
CA GLN A 71 12.67 -14.23 -16.55
C GLN A 71 13.14 -13.06 -15.66
N CYS A 72 12.87 -11.82 -16.07
CA CYS A 72 13.25 -10.63 -15.32
C CYS A 72 12.06 -10.19 -14.45
N PRO A 73 12.13 -10.28 -13.11
CA PRO A 73 11.11 -9.72 -12.24
C PRO A 73 11.17 -8.19 -12.29
N ILE A 74 10.00 -7.57 -12.49
CA ILE A 74 9.85 -6.13 -12.56
C ILE A 74 8.76 -5.66 -11.61
N PHE A 75 8.94 -4.47 -11.04
CA PHE A 75 7.81 -3.71 -10.55
C PHE A 75 7.00 -3.20 -11.74
N TYR A 76 5.69 -3.41 -11.70
CA TYR A 76 4.78 -2.91 -12.73
C TYR A 76 4.75 -1.39 -12.76
N SER A 77 4.47 -0.82 -13.94
CA SER A 77 4.21 0.59 -14.08
C SER A 77 2.99 1.00 -13.24
N TRP A 78 2.88 2.28 -12.88
CA TRP A 78 1.72 2.77 -12.14
C TRP A 78 0.41 2.55 -12.91
N GLU A 79 0.44 2.67 -14.25
CA GLU A 79 -0.72 2.37 -15.08
C GLU A 79 -1.14 0.91 -15.01
N ASP A 80 -0.18 -0.02 -15.04
CA ASP A 80 -0.50 -1.45 -14.94
C ASP A 80 -0.94 -1.85 -13.53
N ILE A 81 -0.43 -1.17 -12.49
CA ILE A 81 -0.95 -1.32 -11.12
C ILE A 81 -2.40 -0.87 -11.04
N LYS A 82 -2.77 0.26 -11.65
CA LYS A 82 -4.18 0.71 -11.67
C LYS A 82 -5.09 -0.31 -12.37
N LYS A 83 -4.67 -0.86 -13.51
CA LYS A 83 -5.43 -1.92 -14.22
C LYS A 83 -5.57 -3.19 -13.38
N LYS A 84 -4.48 -3.61 -12.71
CA LYS A 84 -4.52 -4.77 -11.81
C LYS A 84 -5.45 -4.50 -10.63
N ALA A 85 -5.38 -3.31 -10.03
CA ALA A 85 -6.25 -2.91 -8.93
C ALA A 85 -7.74 -2.90 -9.32
N GLU A 86 -8.05 -2.39 -10.52
CA GLU A 86 -9.40 -2.46 -11.10
C GLU A 86 -9.88 -3.90 -11.29
N MET A 87 -9.05 -4.77 -11.88
CA MET A 87 -9.38 -6.19 -12.05
C MET A 87 -9.61 -6.91 -10.72
N LEU A 88 -8.87 -6.54 -9.67
CA LEU A 88 -8.99 -7.11 -8.33
C LEU A 88 -10.09 -6.47 -7.49
N GLU A 89 -10.79 -5.45 -8.02
CA GLU A 89 -11.76 -4.63 -7.29
C GLU A 89 -11.19 -4.06 -5.97
N LEU A 90 -9.92 -3.66 -6.01
CA LEU A 90 -9.19 -3.09 -4.87
C LEU A 90 -8.77 -1.65 -5.16
N PRO A 91 -8.83 -0.74 -4.18
CA PRO A 91 -8.30 0.60 -4.36
C PRO A 91 -6.77 0.57 -4.38
N THR A 92 -6.18 1.56 -5.05
CA THR A 92 -4.76 1.87 -4.90
C THR A 92 -4.51 2.80 -3.72
N ALA A 93 -3.27 2.87 -3.24
CA ALA A 93 -2.85 3.93 -2.32
C ALA A 93 -3.13 5.31 -2.95
N PRO A 94 -3.64 6.29 -2.18
CA PRO A 94 -3.97 7.61 -2.69
C PRO A 94 -2.79 8.30 -3.36
N VAL A 95 -2.99 8.79 -4.59
CA VAL A 95 -2.01 9.59 -5.31
C VAL A 95 -2.14 11.04 -4.87
N VAL A 96 -1.06 11.60 -4.33
CA VAL A 96 -0.99 12.99 -3.88
C VAL A 96 -0.35 13.92 -4.92
N TYR A 97 0.47 13.35 -5.82
CA TYR A 97 1.12 14.04 -6.92
C TYR A 97 1.49 13.03 -8.01
N GLU A 98 1.26 13.40 -9.27
CA GLU A 98 1.71 12.66 -10.44
C GLU A 98 2.24 13.65 -11.48
N GLY A 99 3.52 13.54 -11.83
CA GLY A 99 4.15 14.48 -12.77
C GLY A 99 5.66 14.37 -12.77
N LYS A 100 6.29 15.18 -13.63
CA LYS A 100 7.75 15.27 -13.70
C LYS A 100 8.29 16.04 -12.49
N ILE A 101 9.47 15.62 -12.03
CA ILE A 101 10.23 16.31 -10.98
C ILE A 101 11.41 17.01 -11.65
N GLU A 102 11.27 18.31 -11.85
CA GLU A 102 12.28 19.14 -12.52
C GLU A 102 13.57 19.36 -11.69
N SER A 103 13.48 19.31 -10.35
CA SER A 103 14.63 19.47 -9.45
C SER A 103 14.34 18.96 -8.04
N GLU A 104 15.40 18.84 -7.22
CA GLU A 104 15.26 18.53 -5.79
C GLU A 104 14.41 19.57 -5.04
N SER A 105 14.56 20.86 -5.38
CA SER A 105 13.78 21.94 -4.76
C SER A 105 12.29 21.83 -5.07
N HIS A 106 11.94 21.40 -6.28
CA HIS A 106 10.57 21.13 -6.69
C HIS A 106 10.00 19.94 -5.91
N LEU A 107 10.78 18.85 -5.77
CA LEU A 107 10.39 17.69 -4.97
C LEU A 107 10.11 18.07 -3.52
N LYS A 108 11.02 18.82 -2.89
CA LYS A 108 10.87 19.28 -1.51
C LYS A 108 9.60 20.11 -1.33
N LYS A 109 9.28 20.99 -2.28
CA LYS A 109 8.04 21.79 -2.24
C LYS A 109 6.80 20.90 -2.24
N ILE A 110 6.75 19.90 -3.12
CA ILE A 110 5.63 18.93 -3.19
C ILE A 110 5.49 18.18 -1.86
N ILE A 111 6.61 17.70 -1.30
CA ILE A 111 6.62 17.01 0.00
C ILE A 111 6.05 17.94 1.09
N ASP A 112 6.57 19.16 1.21
CA ASP A 112 6.17 20.10 2.25
C ASP A 112 4.70 20.49 2.14
N GLU A 113 4.20 20.72 0.93
CA GLU A 113 2.78 21.03 0.68
C GLU A 113 1.90 19.83 1.00
N THR A 114 2.27 18.63 0.56
CA THR A 114 1.53 17.40 0.82
C THR A 114 1.46 17.10 2.32
N MET A 115 2.57 17.27 3.04
CA MET A 115 2.63 16.97 4.48
C MET A 115 1.76 17.94 5.32
N LYS A 116 1.44 19.14 4.81
CA LYS A 116 0.52 20.10 5.46
C LYS A 116 -0.96 19.76 5.28
N GLN A 117 -1.31 19.02 4.22
CA GLN A 117 -2.70 18.62 3.96
C GLN A 117 -3.14 17.49 4.89
N PRO A 118 -4.45 17.26 5.10
CA PRO A 118 -4.94 16.05 5.75
C PRO A 118 -4.65 14.79 4.92
N SER A 119 -4.70 13.61 5.55
CA SER A 119 -4.69 12.33 4.85
C SER A 119 -5.96 12.15 4.03
N ALA A 120 -5.90 11.30 3.00
CA ALA A 120 -7.10 10.85 2.29
C ALA A 120 -8.10 10.15 3.22
N PHE A 121 -7.60 9.50 4.29
CA PHE A 121 -8.39 8.69 5.20
C PHE A 121 -8.51 9.28 6.61
N GLY A 122 -8.06 10.53 6.84
CA GLY A 122 -7.99 11.08 8.19
C GLY A 122 -7.27 12.42 8.25
N THR A 123 -7.06 12.92 9.46
CA THR A 123 -6.35 14.20 9.67
C THR A 123 -4.83 14.06 9.55
N THR A 124 -4.26 12.94 10.01
CA THR A 124 -2.81 12.76 10.08
C THR A 124 -2.26 11.87 8.98
N LYS A 125 -1.08 12.22 8.46
CA LYS A 125 -0.26 11.35 7.60
C LYS A 125 1.04 10.98 8.32
N GLU A 126 1.47 9.73 8.18
CA GLU A 126 2.80 9.30 8.62
C GLU A 126 3.89 9.89 7.71
N GLY A 127 3.64 9.84 6.42
CA GLY A 127 4.60 10.20 5.39
C GLY A 127 4.03 9.98 3.99
N ILE A 128 4.93 9.98 3.02
CA ILE A 128 4.64 9.67 1.62
C ILE A 128 5.70 8.71 1.06
N VAL A 129 5.29 7.93 0.08
CA VAL A 129 6.19 7.10 -0.75
C VAL A 129 6.23 7.72 -2.14
N MET A 130 7.42 7.83 -2.71
CA MET A 130 7.67 8.34 -4.05
C MET A 130 8.30 7.24 -4.87
N ARG A 131 7.83 7.08 -6.11
CA ARG A 131 8.34 6.10 -7.05
C ARG A 131 8.35 6.64 -8.47
N ILE A 132 9.17 6.06 -9.35
CA ILE A 132 9.01 6.30 -10.79
C ILE A 132 7.66 5.74 -11.27
N LYS A 133 7.08 6.39 -12.27
CA LYS A 133 5.80 5.98 -12.87
C LYS A 133 5.94 4.70 -13.68
N ASP A 134 7.02 4.57 -14.44
CA ASP A 134 7.23 3.43 -15.33
C ASP A 134 7.57 2.15 -14.56
N SER A 135 7.59 1.02 -15.27
CA SER A 135 8.09 -0.23 -14.73
C SER A 135 9.61 -0.17 -14.56
N PHE A 136 10.13 -0.97 -13.64
CA PHE A 136 11.57 -1.09 -13.42
C PHE A 136 11.92 -2.47 -12.88
N LYS A 137 13.18 -2.88 -13.10
CA LYS A 137 13.70 -4.15 -12.61
C LYS A 137 13.62 -4.22 -11.09
N PHE A 138 13.26 -5.37 -10.55
CA PHE A 138 13.12 -5.58 -9.11
C PHE A 138 14.37 -5.14 -8.32
N GLU A 139 15.56 -5.41 -8.87
CA GLU A 139 16.86 -5.05 -8.28
C GLU A 139 17.10 -3.54 -8.17
N ASP A 140 16.42 -2.73 -8.98
CA ASP A 140 16.55 -1.27 -8.97
C ASP A 140 15.59 -0.59 -7.98
N PHE A 141 14.84 -1.36 -7.19
CA PHE A 141 13.95 -0.81 -6.15
C PHE A 141 14.61 0.28 -5.27
N PRO A 142 15.86 0.11 -4.77
CA PRO A 142 16.50 1.15 -3.95
C PRO A 142 16.78 2.46 -4.70
N LYS A 143 16.81 2.44 -6.03
CA LYS A 143 17.04 3.62 -6.88
C LYS A 143 15.73 4.34 -7.21
N TYR A 144 14.66 3.58 -7.35
CA TYR A 144 13.40 4.07 -7.92
C TYR A 144 12.27 4.24 -6.93
N VAL A 145 12.45 3.84 -5.66
CA VAL A 145 11.47 4.02 -4.60
C VAL A 145 12.13 4.62 -3.38
N CYS A 146 11.55 5.70 -2.86
CA CYS A 146 11.96 6.30 -1.60
C CYS A 146 10.75 6.73 -0.77
N LYS A 147 10.97 6.98 0.53
CA LYS A 147 9.93 7.42 1.44
C LYS A 147 10.37 8.64 2.22
N TRP A 148 9.42 9.50 2.52
CA TRP A 148 9.59 10.62 3.45
C TRP A 148 8.60 10.46 4.58
N VAL A 149 9.08 10.40 5.82
CA VAL A 149 8.26 10.17 7.01
C VAL A 149 8.50 11.29 8.02
N ARG A 150 7.46 11.67 8.75
CA ARG A 150 7.58 12.75 9.74
C ARG A 150 8.55 12.36 10.87
N PRO A 151 9.23 13.34 11.50
CA PRO A 151 9.99 13.09 12.73
C PRO A 151 9.10 12.48 13.80
N ASN A 152 9.66 11.60 14.64
CA ASN A 152 8.96 10.91 15.72
C ASN A 152 7.75 10.07 15.26
N HIS A 153 7.72 9.57 14.02
CA HIS A 153 6.70 8.59 13.61
C HIS A 153 6.87 7.24 14.35
N VAL A 154 8.10 6.90 14.76
CA VAL A 154 8.35 5.79 15.69
C VAL A 154 8.24 6.31 17.12
N GLN A 155 7.02 6.33 17.65
CA GLN A 155 6.79 6.56 19.08
C GLN A 155 6.57 5.19 19.75
N THR A 156 7.66 4.68 20.32
CA THR A 156 7.73 3.55 21.27
C THR A 156 7.49 2.14 20.72
N GLU A 157 8.48 1.27 20.91
CA GLU A 157 8.45 -0.19 20.71
C GLU A 157 7.52 -0.92 21.72
N ILE A 158 6.58 -0.22 22.36
CA ILE A 158 5.66 -0.81 23.34
C ILE A 158 4.58 -1.56 22.57
N HIS A 159 4.92 -2.79 22.17
CA HIS A 159 4.04 -3.84 21.65
C HIS A 159 2.83 -3.31 20.85
N TRP A 160 3.08 -2.84 19.63
CA TRP A 160 2.05 -2.54 18.63
C TRP A 160 1.02 -3.68 18.48
N THR A 161 1.43 -4.92 18.78
CA THR A 161 0.58 -6.12 18.80
C THR A 161 -0.50 -6.14 19.90
N LYS A 162 -0.37 -5.32 20.97
CA LYS A 162 -1.25 -5.35 22.15
C LYS A 162 -2.35 -4.27 22.15
N ASN A 163 -2.10 -3.11 21.56
CA ASN A 163 -2.99 -1.94 21.65
C ASN A 163 -3.51 -1.50 20.26
N TRP A 164 -4.09 -2.44 19.51
CA TRP A 164 -4.73 -2.13 18.23
C TRP A 164 -6.25 -2.23 18.36
N LYS A 165 -6.96 -1.44 17.55
CA LYS A 165 -8.40 -1.58 17.35
C LYS A 165 -8.70 -1.73 15.86
N ARG A 166 -9.80 -2.38 15.51
CA ARG A 166 -10.23 -2.45 14.12
C ARG A 166 -10.60 -1.03 13.64
N ALA A 167 -10.12 -0.64 12.46
CA ALA A 167 -10.58 0.59 11.81
C ALA A 167 -12.05 0.47 11.40
N ASP A 168 -12.79 1.59 11.43
CA ASP A 168 -14.16 1.63 10.96
C ASP A 168 -14.21 2.03 9.48
N LEU A 169 -15.16 1.47 8.73
CA LEU A 169 -15.39 1.81 7.33
C LEU A 169 -16.62 2.72 7.21
N ILE A 170 -16.52 3.79 6.43
CA ILE A 170 -17.61 4.78 6.30
C ILE A 170 -18.87 4.22 5.63
N ASN A 171 -18.68 3.24 4.74
CA ASN A 171 -19.76 2.52 4.09
C ASN A 171 -19.70 1.08 4.60
N ASN A 172 -20.46 0.77 5.65
CA ASN A 172 -20.55 -0.57 6.29
C ASN A 172 -21.05 -1.70 5.35
N ASN A 173 -21.02 -1.51 4.02
CA ASN A 173 -21.36 -2.49 3.00
C ASN A 173 -20.28 -3.56 2.80
N TYR A 174 -19.23 -3.61 3.63
CA TYR A 174 -18.45 -4.84 3.80
C TYR A 174 -19.31 -5.86 4.55
N ILE A 175 -20.29 -6.41 3.83
CA ILE A 175 -21.09 -7.52 4.29
C ILE A 175 -20.15 -8.72 4.29
N TYR A 176 -19.74 -9.15 5.48
CA TYR A 176 -19.28 -10.50 5.69
C TYR A 176 -20.48 -11.42 5.38
N TYR A 177 -20.51 -12.03 4.21
CA TYR A 177 -21.23 -13.29 4.01
C TYR A 177 -20.33 -14.44 4.49
#